data_AF-A0A921B6K8-F1
#
_entry.id   AF-A0A921B6K8-F1
#
_cell.length_a   1.000
_cell.length_b   1.000
_cell.length_c   1.000
_cell.angle_alpha   90.00
_cell.angle_beta   90.00
_cell.angle_gamma   90.00
#
_symmetry.space_group_name_H-M   'P 1'
#
loop_
_entity.id
_entity.type
_entity.pdbx_description
1 polymer ?
#
loop_
_entity_poly.entity_id
_entity_poly.type
_entity_poly.pdbx_seq_one_letter_code
_entity_poly.pdbx_strand_id
1 'polypeptide(L)'
;MELTNAINEGYVDRCANQITAGVVNPSGDMFEVDSRGPWEIRKAVRELASPGCTMIKTAATAGFQWEHERVHWPDYTEEELTALVDEARCGICQLLRMPWA
;
A
#
# COMPACT_ATOMS: atom_id res chain seq x y z
N MET A 1 15.42 -17.23 -3.84
CA MET A 1 14.65 -17.05 -5.09
C MET A 1 13.41 -16.26 -4.70
N GLU A 2 13.27 -15.02 -5.17
CA GLU A 2 12.05 -14.24 -4.98
C GLU A 2 10.87 -14.93 -5.68
N LEU A 3 9.68 -14.92 -5.08
CA LEU A 3 8.50 -15.61 -5.64
C LEU A 3 8.17 -15.12 -7.06
N THR A 4 8.35 -13.82 -7.31
CA THR A 4 8.24 -13.21 -8.66
C THR A 4 9.16 -13.90 -9.67
N ASN A 5 10.42 -14.16 -9.30
CA ASN A 5 11.37 -14.81 -10.20
C ASN A 5 11.01 -16.29 -10.39
N ALA A 6 10.55 -16.98 -9.34
CA ALA A 6 10.08 -18.36 -9.45
C ALA A 6 8.89 -18.50 -10.42
N ILE A 7 7.98 -17.52 -10.42
CA ILE A 7 6.87 -17.45 -11.37
C ILE A 7 7.40 -17.19 -12.79
N ASN A 8 8.23 -16.16 -12.96
CA ASN A 8 8.75 -15.75 -14.28
C ASN A 8 9.64 -16.83 -14.93
N GLU A 9 10.39 -17.58 -14.13
CA GLU A 9 11.28 -18.66 -14.57
C GLU A 9 10.54 -19.99 -14.77
N GLY A 10 9.22 -20.04 -14.51
CA GLY A 10 8.38 -21.22 -14.78
C GLY A 10 8.49 -22.34 -13.73
N TYR A 11 9.04 -22.05 -12.55
CA TYR A 11 9.08 -22.99 -11.42
C TYR A 11 7.71 -23.15 -10.74
N VAL A 12 6.81 -22.18 -10.91
CA VAL A 12 5.43 -22.23 -10.40
C VAL A 12 4.47 -22.57 -11.53
N ASP A 13 3.68 -23.64 -11.35
CA ASP A 13 2.71 -24.11 -12.35
C ASP A 13 1.44 -23.22 -12.39
N ARG A 14 0.78 -23.12 -13.56
CA ARG A 14 -0.45 -22.35 -13.88
C ARG A 14 -0.33 -20.81 -13.92
N CYS A 15 -1.48 -20.12 -14.09
CA CYS A 15 -1.63 -18.65 -14.08
C CYS A 15 -1.44 -18.04 -12.67
N ALA A 16 -0.30 -18.26 -12.03
CA ALA A 16 0.03 -17.60 -10.78
C ALA A 16 0.53 -16.17 -11.06
N ASN A 17 -0.24 -15.16 -10.64
CA ASN A 17 0.22 -13.77 -10.62
C ASN A 17 0.44 -13.34 -9.17
N GLN A 18 1.60 -12.75 -8.89
CA GLN A 18 1.88 -12.17 -7.59
C GLN A 18 1.26 -10.77 -7.48
N ILE A 19 0.52 -10.53 -6.39
CA ILE A 19 0.08 -9.20 -5.97
C ILE A 19 0.91 -8.82 -4.76
N THR A 20 1.63 -7.72 -4.87
CA THR A 20 2.43 -7.17 -3.76
C THR A 20 1.84 -5.82 -3.37
N ALA A 21 1.58 -5.64 -2.07
CA ALA A 21 0.98 -4.42 -1.55
C ALA A 21 1.96 -3.67 -0.65
N GLY A 22 2.12 -2.37 -0.89
CA GLY A 22 2.60 -1.44 0.14
C GLY A 22 1.47 -1.17 1.13
N VAL A 23 1.77 -1.09 2.44
CA VAL A 23 0.76 -0.85 3.48
C VAL A 23 0.95 0.54 4.07
N VAL A 24 -0.07 1.39 3.96
CA VAL A 24 -0.11 2.75 4.51
C VAL A 24 -1.28 2.82 5.49
N ASN A 25 -1.00 2.83 6.78
CA ASN A 25 -2.01 2.98 7.83
C ASN A 25 -1.64 4.13 8.77
N PRO A 26 -2.60 4.96 9.20
CA PRO A 26 -2.34 6.07 10.12
C PRO A 26 -2.44 5.65 11.58
N SER A 27 -2.99 4.46 11.83
CA SER A 27 -3.18 3.87 13.15
C SER A 27 -2.87 2.36 13.10
N GLY A 28 -2.60 1.80 14.28
CA GLY A 28 -2.26 0.39 14.49
C GLY A 28 -0.75 0.17 14.59
N ASP A 29 -0.31 -0.57 15.60
CA ASP A 29 1.12 -0.70 15.99
C ASP A 29 2.05 -1.30 14.91
N MET A 30 1.51 -1.74 13.77
CA MET A 30 2.25 -2.36 12.68
C MET A 30 2.03 -1.59 11.39
N PHE A 31 3.12 -0.99 10.87
CA PHE A 31 3.15 -0.15 9.66
C PHE A 31 2.44 1.21 9.77
N GLU A 32 2.42 1.77 10.98
CA GLU A 32 1.93 3.12 11.21
C GLU A 32 2.81 4.15 10.49
N VAL A 33 2.17 5.08 9.78
CA VAL A 33 2.79 6.26 9.22
C VAL A 33 2.26 7.50 9.95
N ASP A 34 3.10 8.50 10.18
CA ASP A 34 2.67 9.76 10.78
C ASP A 34 1.78 10.53 9.79
N SER A 35 0.47 10.28 9.82
CA SER A 35 -0.51 10.94 8.98
C SER A 35 -0.96 12.25 9.63
N ARG A 36 -0.22 13.33 9.39
CA ARG A 36 -0.62 14.68 9.81
C ARG A 36 -1.02 15.52 8.61
N GLY A 37 -1.97 14.99 7.84
CA GLY A 37 -2.51 15.66 6.66
C GLY A 37 -2.07 15.06 5.33
N PRO A 38 -2.67 15.56 4.23
CA PRO A 38 -2.56 14.96 2.89
C PRO A 38 -1.14 14.83 2.35
N TRP A 39 -0.23 15.72 2.74
CA TRP A 39 1.15 15.71 2.23
C TRP A 39 1.97 14.53 2.78
N GLU A 40 1.87 14.26 4.08
CA GLU A 40 2.57 13.13 4.70
C GLU A 40 2.03 11.80 4.16
N ILE A 41 0.73 11.73 3.86
CA ILE A 41 0.14 10.58 3.17
C ILE A 41 0.76 10.35 1.79
N ARG A 42 0.90 11.41 0.98
CA ARG A 42 1.53 11.29 -0.35
C ARG A 42 2.97 10.82 -0.24
N LYS A 43 3.72 11.35 0.73
CA LYS A 43 5.10 10.96 0.99
C LYS A 43 5.19 9.47 1.39
N ALA A 44 4.34 9.03 2.33
CA ALA A 44 4.26 7.64 2.74
C ALA A 44 3.95 6.71 1.56
N VAL A 45 2.97 7.07 0.71
CA VAL A 45 2.64 6.30 -0.50
C VAL A 45 3.84 6.21 -1.44
N ARG A 46 4.60 7.29 -1.66
CA ARG A 46 5.80 7.25 -2.52
C ARG A 46 6.91 6.37 -1.98
N GLU A 47 7.13 6.38 -0.67
CA GLU A 47 8.15 5.56 -0.02
C GLU A 47 7.78 4.06 -0.10
N LEU A 48 6.49 3.75 0.05
CA LEU A 48 6.00 2.38 0.09
C LEU A 48 5.60 1.82 -1.30
N ALA A 49 5.37 2.69 -2.28
CA ALA A 49 5.28 2.32 -3.70
C ALA A 49 6.67 1.97 -4.24
N SER A 50 7.20 0.84 -3.78
CA SER A 50 8.49 0.30 -4.22
C SER A 50 8.37 -0.51 -5.52
N PRO A 51 9.45 -0.72 -6.28
CA PRO A 51 9.46 -1.61 -7.44
C PRO A 51 8.88 -2.99 -7.09
N GLY A 52 7.90 -3.44 -7.87
CA GLY A 52 7.18 -4.70 -7.63
C GLY A 52 5.90 -4.57 -6.80
N CYS A 53 5.61 -3.42 -6.17
CA CYS A 53 4.30 -3.15 -5.59
C CYS A 53 3.25 -2.90 -6.68
N THR A 54 2.14 -3.63 -6.61
CA THR A 54 1.02 -3.58 -7.55
C THR A 54 -0.20 -2.86 -6.98
N MET A 55 -0.24 -2.63 -5.67
CA MET A 55 -1.32 -1.94 -4.98
C MET A 55 -0.84 -1.26 -3.69
N ILE A 56 -1.63 -0.32 -3.18
CA ILE A 56 -1.54 0.17 -1.81
C ILE A 56 -2.71 -0.40 -1.02
N LYS A 57 -2.44 -0.92 0.17
CA LYS A 57 -3.43 -1.29 1.16
C LYS A 57 -3.45 -0.25 2.27
N THR A 58 -4.65 0.10 2.72
CA THR A 58 -4.88 1.02 3.83
C THR A 58 -6.11 0.58 4.64
N ALA A 59 -6.21 1.02 5.89
CA ALA A 59 -7.36 0.87 6.77
C ALA A 59 -8.11 2.21 6.90
N ALA A 60 -9.35 2.27 6.40
CA ALA A 60 -10.16 3.50 6.49
C ALA A 60 -10.66 3.78 7.93
N THR A 61 -10.61 2.76 8.78
CA THR A 61 -10.95 2.78 10.20
C THR A 61 -9.94 1.95 10.96
N ALA A 62 -9.74 2.24 12.24
CA ALA A 62 -8.87 1.44 13.11
C ALA A 62 -9.33 -0.03 13.21
N GLY A 63 -8.44 -0.89 13.72
CA GLY A 63 -8.66 -2.32 13.87
C GLY A 63 -9.42 -2.74 15.14
N PHE A 64 -9.30 -4.03 15.45
CA PHE A 64 -9.73 -4.65 16.71
C PHE A 64 -8.58 -5.43 17.37
N GLN A 65 -7.37 -5.32 16.83
CA GLN A 65 -6.22 -6.11 17.22
C GLN A 65 -5.57 -5.54 18.48
N TRP A 66 -5.52 -4.21 18.61
CA TRP A 66 -4.84 -3.53 19.72
C TRP A 66 -5.82 -2.82 20.68
N GLU A 67 -5.46 -2.72 21.96
CA GLU A 67 -6.33 -2.19 23.02
C GLU A 67 -6.83 -0.76 22.76
N HIS A 68 -6.00 0.06 22.11
CA HIS A 68 -6.30 1.45 21.80
C HIS A 68 -7.15 1.62 20.54
N GLU A 69 -7.35 0.57 19.73
CA GLU A 69 -8.12 0.66 18.50
C GLU A 69 -9.62 0.67 18.76
N ARG A 70 -10.35 1.33 17.86
CA ARG A 70 -11.81 1.35 17.85
C ARG A 70 -12.27 1.22 16.41
N VAL A 71 -12.89 0.09 16.07
CA VAL A 71 -13.40 -0.22 14.71
C VAL A 71 -14.31 0.84 14.07
N HIS A 72 -14.85 1.76 14.86
CA HIS A 72 -15.74 2.83 14.41
C HIS A 72 -15.06 4.20 14.33
N TRP A 73 -13.78 4.31 14.69
CA TRP A 73 -13.03 5.56 14.56
C TRP A 73 -12.48 5.70 13.14
N PRO A 74 -12.70 6.86 12.50
CA PRO A 74 -12.09 7.14 11.21
C PRO A 74 -10.59 7.35 11.40
N ASP A 75 -9.83 6.68 10.54
CA ASP A 75 -8.38 6.75 10.52
C ASP A 75 -7.85 7.87 9.62
N TYR A 76 -8.70 8.34 8.71
CA TYR A 76 -8.41 9.42 7.78
C TYR A 76 -9.53 10.45 7.78
N THR A 77 -9.14 11.70 7.57
CA THR A 77 -10.03 12.68 6.95
C THR A 77 -10.28 12.32 5.48
N GLU A 78 -11.38 12.80 4.91
CA GLU A 78 -11.68 12.56 3.48
C GLU A 78 -10.58 13.13 2.56
N GLU A 79 -9.96 14.25 2.95
CA GLU A 79 -8.86 14.87 2.20
C GLU A 79 -7.61 13.98 2.18
N GLU A 80 -7.26 13.38 3.31
CA GLU A 80 -6.14 12.44 3.43
C GLU A 80 -6.38 11.17 2.63
N LEU A 81 -7.58 10.58 2.72
CA LEU A 81 -7.93 9.38 1.95
C LEU A 81 -7.94 9.65 0.45
N THR A 82 -8.41 10.83 0.02
CA THR A 82 -8.36 11.26 -1.37
C THR A 82 -6.91 11.40 -1.84
N ALA A 83 -6.05 12.01 -1.03
CA ALA A 83 -4.63 12.15 -1.36
C ALA A 83 -3.92 10.79 -1.46
N LEU A 84 -4.27 9.82 -0.61
CA LEU A 84 -3.76 8.45 -0.69
C LEU A 84 -4.12 7.82 -2.04
N VAL A 85 -5.39 7.89 -2.43
CA VAL A 85 -5.89 7.31 -3.68
C VAL A 85 -5.25 7.98 -4.90
N ASP A 86 -5.15 9.31 -4.90
CA ASP A 86 -4.52 10.06 -5.99
C ASP A 86 -3.05 9.68 -6.16
N GLU A 87 -2.31 9.62 -5.06
CA GLU A 87 -0.88 9.29 -5.11
C GLU A 87 -0.64 7.85 -5.54
N ALA A 88 -1.46 6.91 -5.02
CA ALA A 88 -1.37 5.50 -5.40
C ALA A 88 -1.65 5.31 -6.89
N ARG A 89 -2.65 6.00 -7.44
CA ARG A 89 -2.95 5.97 -8.88
C ARG A 89 -1.78 6.53 -9.70
N CYS A 90 -1.23 7.68 -9.31
CA CYS A 90 -0.09 8.26 -10.01
C CYS A 90 1.17 7.37 -9.97
N GLY A 91 1.57 6.93 -8.78
CA GLY A 91 2.80 6.17 -8.56
C GLY A 91 2.75 4.76 -9.16
N ILE A 92 1.70 3.99 -8.88
CA ILE A 92 1.58 2.61 -9.40
C ILE A 92 1.40 2.62 -10.93
N CYS A 93 0.61 3.54 -11.50
CA CYS A 93 0.49 3.61 -12.96
C CYS A 93 1.80 4.03 -13.65
N GLN A 94 2.65 4.84 -13.01
CA GLN A 94 3.97 5.16 -13.54
C GLN A 94 4.91 3.95 -13.49
N LEU A 95 4.96 3.25 -12.36
CA LEU A 95 5.80 2.05 -12.18
C LEU A 95 5.40 0.90 -13.12
N LEU A 96 4.10 0.67 -13.32
CA LEU A 96 3.59 -0.36 -14.24
C LEU A 96 3.83 -0.03 -15.73
N ARG A 97 4.13 1.22 -16.07
CA ARG A 97 4.47 1.66 -17.43
C ARG A 97 5.96 1.70 -17.71
N MET A 98 6.80 1.38 -16.72
CA MET A 98 8.24 1.28 -16.93
C MET A 98 8.52 -0.02 -17.70
N PRO A 99 9.21 0.05 -18.85
CA PRO A 99 9.54 -1.12 -19.62
C PRO A 99 10.63 -1.88 -18.84
N TRP A 100 10.24 -3.01 -18.25
CA TRP A 100 11.09 -4.06 -17.65
C TRP A 100 11.64 -3.76 -16.25
N ALA A 101 11.15 -4.55 -15.29
CA ALA A 101 11.97 -5.19 -14.26
C ALA A 101 12.10 -6.68 -14.63
#